data_AF-A0A178DZ58-F1
#
_entry.id   AF-A0A178DZ58-F1
#
_cell.length_a   1.000
_cell.length_b   1.000
_cell.length_c   1.000
_cell.angle_alpha   90.00
_cell.angle_beta   90.00
_cell.angle_gamma   90.00
#
_symmetry.space_group_name_H-M   'P 1'
#
loop_
_entity.id
_entity.type
_entity.pdbx_description
1 polymer ?
#
loop_
_entity_poly.entity_id
_entity_poly.type
_entity_poly.pdbx_seq_one_letter_code
_entity_poly.pdbx_strand_id
1 'polypeptide(L)'
;MPSPSLFSTITLIIPLLLLPSLSSSTPAPLLSKRAVSCLTPGATATATWTNSAGLTCRWTGVVGSNFGTNSVNGDYSCNGRCGAGCTGTALGNAYTQDCFSHDICSWFNNASGGASDPNCGAAYNAAVDDTLLGVANGCGKTNPSNAVARPVGSPSCG
;
A
#
# COMPACT_ATOMS: atom_id res chain seq x y z
N MET A 1 -16.44 96.12 -1.00
CA MET A 1 -16.22 95.44 -2.30
C MET A 1 -15.78 94.01 -2.02
N PRO A 2 -16.15 93.03 -2.86
CA PRO A 2 -16.77 91.75 -2.45
C PRO A 2 -15.83 90.53 -2.36
N SER A 3 -16.26 89.55 -1.53
CA SER A 3 -16.32 88.07 -1.68
C SER A 3 -15.16 87.19 -2.22
N PRO A 4 -15.19 85.87 -1.88
CA PRO A 4 -14.02 84.99 -1.72
C PRO A 4 -13.88 83.94 -2.83
N SER A 5 -12.80 83.14 -2.81
CA SER A 5 -12.69 81.77 -3.38
C SER A 5 -11.38 81.14 -2.84
N LEU A 6 -11.34 80.12 -1.99
CA LEU A 6 -11.82 78.72 -2.05
C LEU A 6 -10.88 77.78 -2.84
N PHE A 7 -10.63 76.60 -2.25
CA PHE A 7 -10.01 75.37 -2.78
C PHE A 7 -8.48 75.31 -2.81
N SER A 8 -7.81 74.19 -2.57
CA SER A 8 -8.15 72.88 -2.01
C SER A 8 -6.79 72.19 -1.88
N THR A 9 -6.47 71.62 -0.72
CA THR A 9 -5.29 70.77 -0.55
C THR A 9 -5.43 69.52 -1.41
N ILE A 10 -4.68 69.43 -2.51
CA ILE A 10 -4.56 68.20 -3.30
C ILE A 10 -3.55 67.32 -2.57
N THR A 11 -4.08 66.43 -1.73
CA THR A 11 -3.36 65.29 -1.17
C THR A 11 -3.04 64.33 -2.31
N LEU A 12 -1.76 64.13 -2.59
CA LEU A 12 -1.27 63.18 -3.59
C LEU A 12 -1.34 61.77 -2.99
N ILE A 13 -2.43 61.05 -3.28
CA ILE A 13 -2.64 59.67 -2.80
C ILE A 13 -1.89 58.73 -3.74
N ILE A 14 -0.79 58.14 -3.26
CA ILE A 14 -0.07 57.05 -3.91
C ILE A 14 -0.88 55.76 -3.68
N PRO A 15 -1.32 55.01 -4.70
CA PRO A 15 -1.89 53.70 -4.48
C PRO A 15 -0.74 52.73 -4.19
N LEU A 16 -0.58 52.38 -2.91
CA LEU A 16 0.23 51.25 -2.48
C LEU A 16 -0.46 49.97 -2.97
N LEU A 17 -0.03 49.46 -4.12
CA LEU A 17 -0.39 48.13 -4.62
C LEU A 17 0.19 47.08 -3.66
N LEU A 18 -0.63 46.64 -2.70
CA LEU A 18 -0.38 45.39 -1.98
C LEU A 18 -0.57 44.23 -2.96
N LEU A 19 0.52 43.66 -3.46
CA LEU A 19 0.49 42.35 -4.09
C LEU A 19 0.24 41.30 -3.00
N PRO A 20 -0.84 40.50 -3.06
CA PRO A 20 -0.93 39.31 -2.24
C PRO A 20 0.08 38.29 -2.77
N SER A 21 1.13 38.01 -2.00
CA SER A 21 1.97 36.84 -2.20
C SER A 21 1.12 35.60 -1.96
N LEU A 22 0.65 34.96 -3.03
CA LEU A 22 0.08 33.62 -2.96
C LEU A 22 1.20 32.63 -2.59
N SER A 23 1.39 32.42 -1.29
CA SER A 23 2.08 31.25 -0.77
C SER A 23 1.27 30.02 -1.18
N SER A 24 1.64 29.43 -2.32
CA SER A 24 1.10 28.15 -2.77
C SER A 24 1.68 27.07 -1.88
N SER A 25 1.01 26.78 -0.77
CA SER A 25 1.23 25.55 0.00
C SER A 25 0.79 24.39 -0.88
N THR A 26 1.72 23.83 -1.65
CA THR A 26 1.55 22.51 -2.22
C THR A 26 1.36 21.54 -1.06
N PRO A 27 0.21 20.85 -0.93
CA PRO A 27 0.14 19.76 0.01
C PRO A 27 1.20 18.75 -0.41
N ALA A 28 2.12 18.43 0.49
CA ALA A 28 2.91 17.21 0.36
C ALA A 28 1.94 16.07 0.03
N PRO A 29 2.28 15.12 -0.85
CA PRO A 29 1.41 13.99 -1.09
C PRO A 29 1.21 13.33 0.26
N LEU A 30 0.00 13.48 0.82
CA LEU A 30 -0.47 12.65 1.90
C LEU A 30 -0.15 11.25 1.44
N LEU A 31 0.68 10.54 2.21
CA LEU A 31 0.92 9.11 2.10
C LEU A 31 -0.36 8.51 1.55
N SER A 32 -0.37 8.21 0.24
CA SER A 32 -1.56 7.74 -0.44
C SER A 32 -1.68 6.30 0.02
N LYS A 33 -2.20 6.18 1.24
CA LYS A 33 -2.46 4.93 1.91
C LYS A 33 -3.36 4.19 0.96
N ARG A 34 -2.81 3.20 0.27
CA ARG A 34 -3.59 2.42 -0.69
C ARG A 34 -4.81 1.93 0.08
N ALA A 35 -5.98 2.12 -0.50
CA ALA A 35 -7.18 1.59 0.11
C ALA A 35 -6.99 0.08 0.26
N VAL A 36 -7.25 -0.43 1.46
CA VAL A 36 -7.24 -1.86 1.75
C VAL A 36 -8.15 -2.56 0.73
N SER A 37 -7.58 -3.48 -0.04
CA SER A 37 -8.33 -4.23 -1.06
C SER A 37 -8.58 -5.64 -0.59
N CYS A 38 -9.82 -5.93 -0.18
CA CYS A 38 -10.18 -7.26 0.32
C CYS A 38 -10.16 -8.31 -0.79
N LEU A 39 -9.62 -9.48 -0.47
CA LEU A 39 -9.68 -10.68 -1.29
C LEU A 39 -10.56 -11.74 -0.65
N THR A 40 -11.00 -12.71 -1.45
CA THR A 40 -11.81 -13.84 -0.98
C THR A 40 -11.07 -15.15 -1.25
N PRO A 41 -10.85 -16.01 -0.26
CA PRO A 41 -10.29 -17.34 -0.46
C PRO A 41 -11.02 -18.12 -1.56
N GLY A 42 -10.27 -18.83 -2.40
CA GLY A 42 -10.78 -19.52 -3.58
C GLY A 42 -10.88 -18.66 -4.85
N ALA A 43 -10.86 -17.33 -4.74
CA ALA A 43 -10.78 -16.45 -5.90
C ALA A 43 -9.36 -16.44 -6.50
N THR A 44 -9.25 -16.11 -7.78
CA THR A 44 -7.96 -15.84 -8.42
C THR A 44 -7.56 -14.38 -8.19
N ALA A 45 -6.30 -14.15 -7.84
CA ALA A 45 -5.71 -12.82 -7.71
C ALA A 45 -4.32 -12.78 -8.35
N THR A 46 -3.88 -11.59 -8.74
CA THR A 46 -2.54 -11.35 -9.28
C THR A 46 -1.70 -10.65 -8.22
N ALA A 47 -0.68 -11.34 -7.70
CA ALA A 47 0.37 -10.74 -6.89
C ALA A 47 1.25 -9.86 -7.77
N THR A 48 1.57 -8.66 -7.29
CA THR A 48 2.50 -7.75 -7.97
C THR A 48 3.47 -7.15 -6.96
N TRP A 49 4.77 -7.15 -7.27
CA TRP A 49 5.79 -6.51 -6.43
C TRP A 49 6.94 -5.98 -7.28
N THR A 50 7.73 -5.08 -6.70
CA THR A 50 8.99 -4.60 -7.29
C THR A 50 10.14 -5.35 -6.65
N ASN A 51 10.97 -6.01 -7.46
CA ASN A 51 12.12 -6.76 -6.96
C ASN A 51 13.37 -5.87 -6.77
N SER A 52 14.46 -6.48 -6.29
CA SER A 52 15.74 -5.79 -6.05
C SER A 52 16.38 -5.16 -7.30
N ALA A 53 16.03 -5.63 -8.50
CA ALA A 53 16.48 -5.08 -9.77
C ALA A 53 15.58 -3.91 -10.26
N GLY A 54 14.55 -3.52 -9.51
CA GLY A 54 13.59 -2.50 -9.88
C GLY A 54 12.55 -2.95 -10.91
N LEU A 55 12.49 -4.25 -11.25
CA LEU A 55 11.52 -4.80 -12.19
C LEU A 55 10.17 -5.08 -11.49
N THR A 56 9.08 -4.97 -12.25
CA THR A 56 7.76 -5.35 -11.74
C THR A 56 7.53 -6.82 -11.99
N CYS A 57 7.52 -7.60 -10.91
CA CYS A 57 7.20 -9.02 -10.94
C CYS A 57 5.72 -9.26 -10.72
N ARG A 58 5.17 -10.24 -11.44
CA ARG A 58 3.77 -10.67 -11.36
C ARG A 58 3.65 -12.18 -11.28
N TRP A 59 2.69 -12.65 -10.49
CA TRP A 59 2.28 -14.04 -10.44
C TRP A 59 0.78 -14.13 -10.15
N THR A 60 0.07 -15.05 -10.79
CA THR A 60 -1.38 -15.21 -10.63
C THR A 60 -1.70 -16.57 -10.05
N GLY A 61 -2.59 -16.60 -9.06
CA GLY A 61 -3.06 -17.85 -8.48
C GLY A 61 -4.21 -17.65 -7.50
N VAL A 62 -4.48 -18.69 -6.72
CA VAL A 62 -5.68 -18.74 -5.88
C VAL A 62 -5.40 -18.20 -4.48
N VAL A 63 -6.25 -17.29 -4.02
CA VAL A 63 -6.22 -16.74 -2.66
C VAL A 63 -6.56 -17.84 -1.66
N GLY A 64 -5.84 -17.89 -0.55
CA GLY A 64 -5.98 -18.94 0.47
C GLY A 64 -5.33 -20.27 0.09
N SER A 65 -4.50 -20.30 -0.97
CA SER A 65 -3.69 -21.48 -1.29
C SER A 65 -2.82 -21.89 -0.12
N ASN A 66 -2.44 -23.18 -0.07
CA ASN A 66 -1.53 -23.71 0.93
C ASN A 66 -0.24 -24.19 0.27
N PHE A 67 0.78 -23.34 0.24
CA PHE A 67 2.08 -23.72 -0.32
C PHE A 67 2.95 -24.51 0.68
N GLY A 68 2.54 -24.53 1.95
CA GLY A 68 3.30 -25.12 3.04
C GLY A 68 4.50 -24.26 3.41
N THR A 69 5.64 -24.91 3.65
CA THR A 69 6.86 -24.27 4.13
C THR A 69 7.91 -24.13 3.02
N ASN A 70 8.60 -23.00 2.95
CA ASN A 70 9.72 -22.80 2.01
C ASN A 70 11.06 -23.26 2.61
N SER A 71 12.16 -23.08 1.87
CA SER A 71 13.49 -23.54 2.30
C SER A 71 14.08 -22.76 3.49
N VAL A 72 13.49 -21.63 3.87
CA VAL A 72 13.89 -20.82 5.04
C VAL A 72 12.88 -20.90 6.18
N ASN A 73 12.04 -21.93 6.20
CA ASN A 73 11.05 -22.23 7.24
C ASN A 73 9.91 -21.20 7.41
N GLY A 74 9.63 -20.36 6.42
CA GLY A 74 8.43 -19.52 6.43
C GLY A 74 7.18 -20.35 6.16
N ASP A 75 6.07 -20.06 6.84
CA ASP A 75 4.76 -20.69 6.63
C ASP A 75 3.91 -19.87 5.65
N TYR A 76 3.60 -20.49 4.51
CA TYR A 76 2.84 -19.91 3.40
C TYR A 76 1.55 -20.69 3.15
N SER A 77 1.00 -21.25 4.22
CA SER A 77 -0.41 -21.65 4.24
C SER A 77 -1.33 -20.42 4.25
N CYS A 78 -2.50 -20.49 3.62
CA CYS A 78 -3.47 -19.39 3.54
C CYS A 78 -2.94 -18.13 2.81
N ASN A 79 -2.29 -18.27 1.66
CA ASN A 79 -1.72 -17.13 0.93
C ASN A 79 -2.72 -15.99 0.71
N GLY A 80 -2.33 -14.78 1.07
CA GLY A 80 -3.19 -13.59 1.02
C GLY A 80 -3.85 -13.23 2.33
N ARG A 81 -3.74 -14.09 3.34
CA ARG A 81 -4.05 -13.74 4.72
C ARG A 81 -2.94 -12.83 5.26
N CYS A 82 -3.31 -11.71 5.85
CA CYS A 82 -2.36 -10.87 6.56
C CYS A 82 -1.89 -11.56 7.85
N GLY A 83 -0.61 -11.92 7.89
CA GLY A 83 0.03 -12.62 9.01
C GLY A 83 0.81 -13.85 8.53
N ALA A 84 1.35 -14.61 9.48
CA ALA A 84 2.08 -15.84 9.16
C ALA A 84 1.11 -17.01 8.99
N GLY A 85 1.11 -17.65 7.82
CA GLY A 85 0.36 -18.89 7.58
C GLY A 85 -1.15 -18.81 7.86
N CYS A 86 -1.79 -19.97 7.98
CA CYS A 86 -3.18 -20.09 8.44
C CYS A 86 -3.32 -19.94 9.96
N THR A 87 -2.29 -20.29 10.74
CA THR A 87 -2.37 -20.40 12.21
C THR A 87 -1.38 -19.52 12.96
N GLY A 88 -0.47 -18.86 12.25
CA GLY A 88 0.50 -17.95 12.86
C GLY A 88 -0.09 -16.58 13.18
N THR A 89 0.78 -15.75 13.76
CA THR A 89 0.46 -14.41 14.27
C THR A 89 -0.27 -13.55 13.24
N ALA A 90 -1.41 -13.01 13.63
CA ALA A 90 -2.21 -12.05 12.87
C ALA A 90 -3.17 -11.29 13.79
N LEU A 91 -3.68 -10.14 13.33
CA LEU A 91 -4.76 -9.39 13.99
C LEU A 91 -6.17 -9.91 13.61
N GLY A 92 -6.23 -11.08 12.99
CA GLY A 92 -7.42 -11.73 12.46
C GLY A 92 -7.15 -12.31 11.08
N ASN A 93 -8.15 -12.98 10.50
CA ASN A 93 -8.03 -13.60 9.19
C ASN A 93 -8.44 -12.62 8.09
N ALA A 94 -7.76 -11.48 8.00
CA ALA A 94 -7.97 -10.53 6.91
C ALA A 94 -7.28 -11.04 5.65
N TYR A 95 -8.02 -11.15 4.54
CA TYR A 95 -7.45 -11.48 3.24
C TYR A 95 -7.41 -10.24 2.36
N THR A 96 -6.22 -9.84 1.89
CA THR A 96 -6.05 -8.60 1.15
C THR A 96 -5.04 -8.72 0.01
N GLN A 97 -5.09 -7.76 -0.91
CA GLN A 97 -4.25 -7.75 -2.10
C GLN A 97 -2.77 -7.55 -1.79
N ASP A 98 -2.41 -6.70 -0.81
CA ASP A 98 -1.00 -6.45 -0.51
C ASP A 98 -0.40 -7.58 0.33
N CYS A 99 -1.17 -8.16 1.26
CA CYS A 99 -0.77 -9.39 1.95
C CYS A 99 -0.60 -10.56 0.97
N PHE A 100 -1.46 -10.70 -0.04
CA PHE A 100 -1.29 -11.72 -1.09
C PHE A 100 -0.02 -11.47 -1.91
N SER A 101 0.23 -10.23 -2.29
CA SER A 101 1.43 -9.90 -3.06
C SER A 101 2.71 -10.16 -2.26
N HIS A 102 2.70 -9.82 -0.97
CA HIS A 102 3.81 -10.09 -0.05
C HIS A 102 4.07 -11.59 0.12
N ASP A 103 3.04 -12.39 0.41
CA ASP A 103 3.20 -13.84 0.60
C ASP A 103 3.79 -14.52 -0.62
N ILE A 104 3.28 -14.16 -1.81
CA ILE A 104 3.76 -14.73 -3.07
C ILE A 104 5.19 -14.27 -3.35
N CYS A 105 5.51 -12.99 -3.19
CA CYS A 105 6.88 -12.51 -3.31
C CYS A 105 7.82 -13.28 -2.38
N SER A 106 7.43 -13.36 -1.11
CA SER A 106 8.23 -13.93 -0.05
C SER A 106 8.48 -15.42 -0.25
N TRP A 107 7.48 -16.18 -0.73
CA TRP A 107 7.63 -17.58 -1.10
C TRP A 107 8.69 -17.77 -2.19
N PHE A 108 8.57 -17.06 -3.31
CA PHE A 108 9.45 -17.24 -4.46
C PHE A 108 10.87 -16.71 -4.24
N ASN A 109 11.06 -15.76 -3.32
CA ASN A 109 12.36 -15.15 -3.06
C ASN A 109 13.00 -15.61 -1.75
N ASN A 110 12.37 -16.54 -1.00
CA ASN A 110 12.80 -16.92 0.35
C ASN A 110 13.04 -15.69 1.24
N ALA A 111 12.12 -14.72 1.18
CA ALA A 111 12.33 -13.41 1.77
C ALA A 111 12.45 -13.47 3.29
N SER A 112 13.27 -12.59 3.86
CA SER A 112 13.49 -12.48 5.31
C SER A 112 13.85 -11.04 5.71
N GLY A 113 13.65 -10.69 6.98
CA GLY A 113 13.91 -9.33 7.46
C GLY A 113 12.82 -8.30 7.15
N GLY A 114 11.65 -8.73 6.67
CA GLY A 114 10.47 -7.89 6.47
C GLY A 114 10.74 -6.74 5.50
N ALA A 115 10.53 -5.51 5.96
CA ALA A 115 10.72 -4.29 5.18
C ALA A 115 12.14 -4.11 4.60
N SER A 116 13.15 -4.74 5.22
CA SER A 116 14.55 -4.68 4.78
C SER A 116 14.89 -5.74 3.73
N ASP A 117 13.97 -6.65 3.39
CA ASP A 117 14.22 -7.63 2.34
C ASP A 117 14.40 -6.93 0.99
N PRO A 118 15.48 -7.21 0.23
CA PRO A 118 15.76 -6.50 -1.00
C PRO A 118 14.76 -6.79 -2.13
N ASN A 119 14.08 -7.94 -2.11
CA ASN A 119 13.11 -8.31 -3.15
C ASN A 119 11.67 -8.05 -2.74
N CYS A 120 11.35 -8.21 -1.46
CA CYS A 120 9.98 -8.20 -0.95
C CYS A 120 9.71 -7.12 0.09
N GLY A 121 10.70 -6.31 0.49
CA GLY A 121 10.54 -5.27 1.50
C GLY A 121 9.51 -4.20 1.11
N ALA A 122 9.42 -3.86 -0.18
CA ALA A 122 8.38 -2.96 -0.69
C ALA A 122 6.98 -3.57 -0.55
N ALA A 123 6.81 -4.86 -0.89
CA ALA A 123 5.53 -5.56 -0.72
C ALA A 123 5.18 -5.75 0.77
N TYR A 124 6.17 -6.02 1.63
CA TYR A 124 5.99 -6.07 3.07
C TYR A 124 5.45 -4.73 3.59
N ASN A 125 6.08 -3.61 3.22
CA ASN A 125 5.64 -2.28 3.64
C ASN A 125 4.22 -1.95 3.16
N ALA A 126 3.87 -2.35 1.93
CA ALA A 126 2.50 -2.20 1.41
C ALA A 126 1.49 -3.05 2.20
N ALA A 127 1.89 -4.22 2.70
CA ALA A 127 1.01 -5.09 3.49
C ALA A 127 0.86 -4.65 4.96
N VAL A 128 1.65 -3.69 5.45
CA VAL A 128 1.62 -3.28 6.87
C VAL A 128 0.27 -2.69 7.26
N ASP A 129 -0.28 -1.77 6.46
CA ASP A 129 -1.58 -1.18 6.81
C ASP A 129 -2.74 -2.12 6.54
N ASP A 130 -2.63 -3.02 5.56
CA ASP A 130 -3.55 -4.15 5.37
C ASP A 130 -3.57 -5.07 6.60
N THR A 131 -2.42 -5.33 7.22
CA THR A 131 -2.34 -6.11 8.47
C THR A 131 -3.05 -5.41 9.62
N LEU A 132 -2.86 -4.09 9.75
CA LEU A 132 -3.43 -3.30 10.84
C LEU A 132 -4.93 -3.03 10.66
N LEU A 133 -5.38 -2.85 9.42
CA LEU A 133 -6.72 -2.34 9.12
C LEU A 133 -7.58 -3.31 8.32
N GLY A 134 -7.05 -4.43 7.84
CA GLY A 134 -7.78 -5.38 7.00
C GLY A 134 -9.08 -5.88 7.63
N VAL A 135 -9.04 -6.26 8.90
CA VAL A 135 -10.23 -6.69 9.65
C VAL A 135 -11.22 -5.53 9.81
N ALA A 136 -10.73 -4.34 10.18
CA ALA A 136 -11.57 -3.15 10.35
C ALA A 136 -12.24 -2.71 9.05
N ASN A 137 -11.63 -2.99 7.89
CA ASN A 137 -12.21 -2.75 6.56
C ASN A 137 -13.08 -3.91 6.05
N GLY A 138 -13.41 -4.90 6.90
CA GLY A 138 -14.31 -5.98 6.55
C GLY A 138 -13.68 -7.10 5.71
N CYS A 139 -12.35 -7.16 5.61
CA CYS A 139 -11.66 -8.21 4.87
C CYS A 139 -11.54 -9.54 5.63
N GLY A 140 -12.17 -9.66 6.80
CA GLY A 140 -12.18 -10.89 7.59
C GLY A 140 -12.85 -12.05 6.84
N LYS A 141 -12.18 -13.21 6.77
CA LYS A 141 -12.68 -14.43 6.14
C LYS A 141 -12.38 -15.66 7.01
N THR A 142 -13.07 -16.75 6.73
CA THR A 142 -12.70 -18.07 7.28
C THR A 142 -11.51 -18.62 6.50
N ASN A 143 -10.52 -19.14 7.21
CA ASN A 143 -9.37 -19.79 6.58
C ASN A 143 -9.81 -21.09 5.89
N PRO A 144 -9.40 -21.33 4.63
CA PRO A 144 -9.67 -22.61 3.98
C PRO A 144 -8.82 -23.73 4.61
N SER A 145 -9.29 -24.97 4.48
CA SER A 145 -8.55 -26.18 4.88
C SER A 145 -8.06 -26.92 3.65
N ASN A 146 -7.03 -26.36 3.02
CA ASN A 146 -6.45 -26.90 1.78
C ASN A 146 -5.27 -27.82 2.09
N ALA A 147 -5.16 -28.94 1.37
CA ALA A 147 -3.94 -29.74 1.38
C ALA A 147 -2.75 -28.93 0.83
N VAL A 148 -1.54 -29.26 1.27
CA VAL A 148 -0.32 -28.60 0.79
C VAL A 148 -0.14 -28.89 -0.69
N ALA A 149 -0.01 -27.82 -1.48
CA ALA A 149 0.29 -27.86 -2.91
C ALA A 149 1.21 -26.68 -3.26
N ARG A 150 2.48 -26.99 -3.56
CA ARG A 150 3.45 -25.96 -3.99
C ARG A 150 3.02 -25.38 -5.33
N PRO A 151 3.24 -24.07 -5.58
CA PRO A 151 2.87 -23.45 -6.83
C PRO A 151 3.69 -24.02 -7.98
N VAL A 152 3.06 -24.18 -9.13
CA VAL A 152 3.74 -24.51 -10.39
C VAL A 152 4.07 -23.23 -11.15
N GLY A 153 5.21 -23.23 -11.86
CA GLY A 153 5.68 -22.09 -12.62
C GLY A 153 6.48 -21.08 -11.78
N SER A 154 6.77 -19.93 -12.39
CA SER A 154 7.56 -18.86 -11.78
C SER A 154 6.97 -17.49 -12.11
N PRO A 155 7.23 -16.47 -11.28
CA PRO A 155 6.81 -15.10 -11.59
C PRO A 155 7.43 -14.58 -12.88
N SER A 156 6.69 -13.75 -13.61
CA SER A 156 7.21 -12.97 -14.74
C SER A 156 7.63 -11.58 -14.27
N CYS A 157 8.87 -11.16 -14.54
CA CYS A 157 9.37 -9.84 -14.17
C CYS A 157 9.81 -9.06 -15.42
N GLY A 158 9.37 -7.81 -15.53
CA GLY A 158 9.70 -6.91 -16.64
C GLY A 158 9.32 -5.46 -16.37
#